data_AF-A0A1T5L7M3-F1
#
_entry.id   AF-A0A1T5L7M3-F1
#
_cell.length_a   1.000
_cell.length_b   1.000
_cell.length_c   1.000
_cell.angle_alpha   90.00
_cell.angle_beta   90.00
_cell.angle_gamma   90.00
#
_symmetry.space_group_name_H-M   'P 1'
#
loop_
_entity.id
_entity.type
_entity.pdbx_description
1 polymer ?
#
loop_
_entity_poly.entity_id
_entity_poly.type
_entity_poly.pdbx_seq_one_letter_code
_entity_poly.pdbx_strand_id
1 'polypeptide(L)'
;MITDPFDTGPTGRFRTLCRTYPDDTVFRGADGFRPLWGPVFYRGRANGTARLLVVGQDPAQTEAFTRRILSGQAGRRVQGFVEKLGFTHGYLMVNAFLYGIFNQDMALPHLNDPEVVAYRHRWFAAALAPGRIEAVVTFGTPAFQAWRTFVTSPEGSGVSVFHQRALHPTADKPGGPISRRDLLDNWNVALERLHDRLGTPDVAQPLVPYGADFAPGELPEIPSRDLPAGIPAWMRSTDFWATLGNPPGNERANITVEVPAP
;
A
#
# COMPACT_ATOMS: atom_id res chain seq x y z
N MET A 1 -23.32 20.18 4.59
CA MET A 1 -23.24 19.24 3.45
C MET A 1 -21.76 18.90 3.29
N ILE A 2 -21.38 17.62 3.33
CA ILE A 2 -19.99 17.20 3.13
C ILE A 2 -19.71 17.27 1.62
N THR A 3 -18.69 18.04 1.24
CA THR A 3 -18.23 18.19 -0.16
C THR A 3 -16.88 17.51 -0.37
N ASP A 4 -16.58 16.51 0.45
CA ASP A 4 -15.30 15.82 0.43
C ASP A 4 -15.05 15.17 -0.94
N PRO A 5 -13.85 15.33 -1.51
CA PRO A 5 -13.47 14.59 -2.72
C PRO A 5 -13.45 13.09 -2.44
N PHE A 6 -13.65 12.29 -3.48
CA PHE A 6 -13.59 10.82 -3.41
C PHE A 6 -12.85 10.26 -4.62
N ASP A 7 -12.38 9.02 -4.51
CA ASP A 7 -11.80 8.29 -5.62
C ASP A 7 -12.90 7.71 -6.52
N THR A 8 -12.99 8.20 -7.76
CA THR A 8 -13.94 7.71 -8.77
C THR A 8 -13.60 6.31 -9.31
N GLY A 9 -12.45 5.76 -8.94
CA GLY A 9 -11.97 4.48 -9.42
C GLY A 9 -10.87 4.61 -10.49
N PRO A 10 -10.30 3.47 -10.92
CA PRO A 10 -9.19 3.44 -11.86
C PRO A 10 -9.65 3.79 -13.28
N THR A 11 -8.77 4.42 -14.05
CA THR A 11 -9.02 4.76 -15.45
C THR A 11 -8.02 4.07 -16.38
N GLY A 12 -8.26 4.13 -17.70
CA GLY A 12 -7.36 3.60 -18.71
C GLY A 12 -6.95 2.13 -18.46
N ARG A 13 -5.63 1.86 -18.54
CA ARG A 13 -5.07 0.51 -18.37
C ARG A 13 -5.37 -0.10 -17.00
N PHE A 14 -5.41 0.71 -15.93
CA PHE A 14 -5.74 0.23 -14.59
C PHE A 14 -7.18 -0.29 -14.51
N ARG A 15 -8.12 0.38 -15.19
CA ARG A 15 -9.51 -0.09 -15.27
C ARG A 15 -9.61 -1.46 -15.94
N THR A 16 -8.85 -1.67 -17.01
CA THR A 16 -8.78 -2.98 -17.68
C THR A 16 -8.20 -4.04 -16.77
N LEU A 17 -7.11 -3.74 -16.04
CA LEU A 17 -6.51 -4.68 -15.09
C LEU A 17 -7.49 -5.10 -13.99
N CYS A 18 -8.28 -4.17 -13.46
CA CYS A 18 -9.33 -4.47 -12.47
C CYS A 18 -10.48 -5.33 -13.01
N ARG A 19 -10.56 -5.58 -14.33
CA ARG A 19 -11.54 -6.48 -14.95
C ARG A 19 -10.97 -7.84 -15.35
N THR A 20 -9.64 -7.94 -15.39
CA THR A 20 -8.92 -9.14 -15.86
C THR A 20 -7.91 -9.57 -14.81
N TYR A 21 -8.36 -9.64 -13.56
CA TYR A 21 -7.53 -10.00 -12.42
C TYR A 21 -7.50 -11.51 -12.22
N PRO A 22 -6.38 -12.07 -11.71
CA PRO A 22 -6.32 -13.46 -11.28
C PRO A 22 -7.26 -13.69 -10.10
N ASP A 23 -8.14 -14.67 -10.22
CA ASP A 23 -9.14 -15.01 -9.22
C ASP A 23 -8.58 -15.95 -8.15
N ASP A 24 -9.48 -16.64 -7.45
CA ASP A 24 -9.18 -17.59 -6.39
C ASP A 24 -8.60 -18.92 -6.90
N THR A 25 -8.53 -19.15 -8.22
CA THR A 25 -7.77 -20.26 -8.80
C THR A 25 -6.26 -20.03 -8.73
N VAL A 26 -5.83 -18.77 -8.71
CA VAL A 26 -4.42 -18.35 -8.55
C VAL A 26 -4.11 -18.02 -7.10
N PHE A 27 -4.99 -17.26 -6.43
CA PHE A 27 -4.82 -16.87 -5.02
C PHE A 27 -5.65 -17.76 -4.11
N ARG A 28 -5.21 -19.00 -3.93
CA ARG A 28 -6.00 -20.03 -3.26
C ARG A 28 -5.97 -19.89 -1.75
N GLY A 29 -7.09 -20.20 -1.09
CA GLY A 29 -7.15 -20.33 0.36
C GLY A 29 -6.17 -21.39 0.90
N ALA A 30 -6.00 -22.49 0.18
CA ALA A 30 -5.04 -23.55 0.49
C ALA A 30 -3.57 -23.08 0.48
N ASP A 31 -3.28 -21.92 -0.11
CA ASP A 31 -1.95 -21.30 -0.17
C ASP A 31 -1.79 -20.16 0.86
N GLY A 32 -2.75 -19.98 1.78
CA GLY A 32 -2.67 -18.97 2.84
C GLY A 32 -3.24 -17.60 2.49
N PHE A 33 -3.89 -17.44 1.33
CA PHE A 33 -4.56 -16.21 0.90
C PHE A 33 -6.02 -16.13 1.35
N ARG A 34 -6.62 -14.94 1.29
CA ARG A 34 -8.01 -14.66 1.64
C ARG A 34 -8.88 -14.35 0.40
N PRO A 35 -9.05 -15.28 -0.56
CA PRO A 35 -9.81 -15.03 -1.78
C PRO A 35 -11.26 -14.62 -1.54
N LEU A 36 -11.88 -15.08 -0.45
CA LEU A 36 -13.28 -14.80 -0.10
C LEU A 36 -13.59 -13.30 0.04
N TRP A 37 -12.58 -12.47 0.31
CA TRP A 37 -12.74 -11.02 0.38
C TRP A 37 -12.51 -10.32 -0.95
N GLY A 38 -12.11 -11.03 -2.00
CA GLY A 38 -11.77 -10.48 -3.29
C GLY A 38 -10.46 -9.67 -3.30
N PRO A 39 -10.05 -9.21 -4.49
CA PRO A 39 -8.84 -8.42 -4.67
C PRO A 39 -8.99 -7.00 -4.11
N VAL A 40 -7.89 -6.43 -3.59
CA VAL A 40 -7.79 -4.99 -3.27
C VAL A 40 -6.64 -4.38 -4.06
N PHE A 41 -6.98 -3.57 -5.06
CA PHE A 41 -6.07 -3.26 -6.15
C PHE A 41 -5.02 -2.17 -5.85
N TYR A 42 -5.46 -1.03 -5.33
CA TYR A 42 -4.60 0.15 -5.20
C TYR A 42 -5.14 1.14 -4.16
N ARG A 43 -4.37 2.22 -3.91
CA ARG A 43 -4.81 3.47 -3.27
C ARG A 43 -4.14 4.67 -3.95
N GLY A 44 -4.82 5.80 -4.09
CA GLY A 44 -4.26 7.01 -4.72
C GLY A 44 -4.59 7.12 -6.22
N ARG A 45 -3.64 7.55 -7.06
CA ARG A 45 -3.92 7.99 -8.45
C ARG A 45 -3.69 6.90 -9.50
N ALA A 46 -4.66 5.98 -9.62
CA ALA A 46 -4.71 4.98 -10.70
C ALA A 46 -5.29 5.55 -12.01
N ASN A 47 -4.81 6.74 -12.41
CA ASN A 47 -5.22 7.47 -13.60
C ASN A 47 -4.01 8.02 -14.40
N GLY A 48 -2.79 7.63 -14.01
CA GLY A 48 -1.55 8.05 -14.66
C GLY A 48 -0.99 9.39 -14.19
N THR A 49 -1.54 10.00 -13.13
CA THR A 49 -1.04 11.30 -12.63
C THR A 49 -0.08 11.20 -11.45
N ALA A 50 0.17 10.00 -10.92
CA ALA A 50 1.12 9.79 -9.83
C ALA A 50 2.56 10.13 -10.25
N ARG A 51 3.34 10.59 -9.27
CA ARG A 51 4.78 10.86 -9.35
C ARG A 51 5.59 10.04 -8.35
N LEU A 52 4.96 9.57 -7.29
CA LEU A 52 5.54 8.59 -6.36
C LEU A 52 4.80 7.25 -6.48
N LEU A 53 5.53 6.16 -6.70
CA LEU A 53 4.98 4.80 -6.62
C LEU A 53 5.35 4.18 -5.27
N VAL A 54 4.33 3.78 -4.51
CA VAL A 54 4.49 3.06 -3.24
C VAL A 54 4.13 1.60 -3.44
N VAL A 55 4.97 0.70 -2.96
CA VAL A 55 4.74 -0.75 -3.01
C VAL A 55 4.66 -1.31 -1.60
N GLY A 56 3.48 -1.78 -1.20
CA GLY A 56 3.23 -2.52 0.04
C GLY A 56 3.26 -4.04 -0.16
N GLN A 57 2.85 -4.78 0.87
CA GLN A 57 2.89 -6.24 0.87
C GLN A 57 1.55 -6.85 0.40
N ASP A 58 0.52 -6.76 1.23
CA ASP A 58 -0.80 -7.36 1.03
C ASP A 58 -1.88 -6.54 1.78
N PRO A 59 -3.16 -6.59 1.37
CA PRO A 59 -4.25 -5.94 2.11
C PRO A 59 -4.64 -6.72 3.38
N ALA A 60 -5.19 -6.04 4.37
CA ALA A 60 -5.69 -6.66 5.60
C ALA A 60 -7.21 -6.43 5.75
N GLN A 61 -7.73 -6.62 6.97
CA GLN A 61 -9.17 -6.57 7.24
C GLN A 61 -9.79 -5.19 7.00
N THR A 62 -9.07 -4.08 7.25
CA THR A 62 -9.58 -2.73 6.97
C THR A 62 -9.76 -2.51 5.47
N GLU A 63 -8.77 -2.95 4.69
CA GLU A 63 -8.73 -2.85 3.24
C GLU A 63 -9.85 -3.67 2.56
N ALA A 64 -10.35 -4.73 3.22
CA ALA A 64 -11.50 -5.51 2.76
C ALA A 64 -12.81 -4.70 2.76
N PHE A 65 -12.92 -3.63 3.55
CA PHE A 65 -14.11 -2.77 3.61
C PHE A 65 -13.92 -1.47 2.83
N THR A 66 -12.76 -0.83 2.96
CA THR A 66 -12.46 0.42 2.24
C THR A 66 -12.21 0.19 0.75
N ARG A 67 -11.89 -1.06 0.36
CA ARG A 67 -11.52 -1.46 -1.00
C ARG A 67 -10.34 -0.68 -1.57
N ARG A 68 -9.48 -0.19 -0.69
CA ARG A 68 -8.23 0.53 -1.01
C ARG A 68 -7.14 0.06 -0.08
N ILE A 69 -5.99 -0.32 -0.65
CA ILE A 69 -4.88 -0.88 0.13
C ILE A 69 -4.33 0.15 1.11
N LEU A 70 -3.58 -0.29 2.12
CA LEU A 70 -2.90 0.59 3.07
C LEU A 70 -3.89 1.64 3.62
N SER A 71 -5.04 1.21 4.13
CA SER A 71 -6.06 2.10 4.70
C SER A 71 -6.23 1.93 6.21
N GLY A 72 -5.59 0.91 6.81
CA GLY A 72 -5.45 0.80 8.27
C GLY A 72 -4.20 1.50 8.84
N GLN A 73 -3.74 1.02 10.00
CA GLN A 73 -2.58 1.57 10.73
C GLN A 73 -1.32 1.71 9.87
N ALA A 74 -0.95 0.68 9.11
CA ALA A 74 0.19 0.72 8.20
C ALA A 74 0.04 1.85 7.17
N GLY A 75 -1.19 2.05 6.70
CA GLY A 75 -1.56 3.09 5.75
C GLY A 75 -1.39 4.50 6.25
N ARG A 76 -1.71 4.76 7.51
CA ARG A 76 -1.54 6.08 8.14
C ARG A 76 -0.08 6.43 8.37
N ARG A 77 0.73 5.44 8.79
CA ARG A 77 2.19 5.59 8.89
C ARG A 77 2.81 5.89 7.52
N VAL A 78 2.40 5.15 6.49
CA VAL A 78 2.83 5.42 5.10
C VAL A 78 2.31 6.78 4.62
N GLN A 79 1.11 7.20 5.02
CA GLN A 79 0.58 8.52 4.68
C GLN A 79 1.46 9.64 5.26
N GLY A 80 1.83 9.56 6.54
CA GLY A 80 2.78 10.50 7.14
C GLY A 80 4.15 10.50 6.45
N PHE A 81 4.63 9.32 6.03
CA PHE A 81 5.88 9.19 5.28
C PHE A 81 5.83 9.93 3.93
N VAL A 82 4.79 9.70 3.12
CA VAL A 82 4.67 10.36 1.81
C VAL A 82 4.38 11.86 1.95
N GLU A 83 3.66 12.26 3.00
CA GLU A 83 3.41 13.66 3.31
C GLU A 83 4.66 14.39 3.73
N LYS A 84 5.60 13.76 4.46
CA LYS A 84 6.94 14.35 4.74
C LYS A 84 7.76 14.60 3.47
N LEU A 85 7.53 13.83 2.40
CA LEU A 85 8.12 14.05 1.08
C LEU A 85 7.36 15.10 0.24
N GLY A 86 6.30 15.70 0.79
CA GLY A 86 5.48 16.71 0.10
C GLY A 86 4.42 16.13 -0.83
N PHE A 87 4.15 14.82 -0.76
CA PHE A 87 3.12 14.16 -1.58
C PHE A 87 1.80 14.04 -0.82
N THR A 88 0.90 14.98 -1.08
CA THR A 88 -0.46 14.96 -0.51
C THR A 88 -1.43 14.16 -1.41
N HIS A 89 -1.20 14.11 -2.72
CA HIS A 89 -2.06 13.39 -3.65
C HIS A 89 -1.35 12.76 -4.84
N GLY A 90 -0.12 13.17 -5.17
CA GLY A 90 0.67 12.75 -6.31
C GLY A 90 1.29 11.36 -6.18
N TYR A 91 0.63 10.43 -5.48
CA TYR A 91 1.10 9.07 -5.29
C TYR A 91 0.12 8.02 -5.84
N LEU A 92 0.66 6.86 -6.16
CA LEU A 92 -0.08 5.61 -6.38
C LEU A 92 0.51 4.54 -5.48
N MET A 93 -0.34 3.79 -4.80
CA MET A 93 0.06 2.66 -3.96
C MET A 93 -0.49 1.37 -4.55
N VAL A 94 0.37 0.36 -4.65
CA VAL A 94 0.03 -1.01 -5.05
C VAL A 94 0.69 -2.01 -4.08
N ASN A 95 0.22 -3.26 -4.05
CA ASN A 95 0.79 -4.30 -3.19
C ASN A 95 1.55 -5.36 -3.99
N ALA A 96 2.45 -6.09 -3.32
CA ALA A 96 3.10 -7.28 -3.86
C ALA A 96 2.11 -8.42 -4.13
N PHE A 97 1.10 -8.56 -3.28
CA PHE A 97 -0.03 -9.48 -3.45
C PHE A 97 -1.35 -8.73 -3.52
N LEU A 98 -2.24 -9.23 -4.37
CA LEU A 98 -3.55 -8.62 -4.61
C LEU A 98 -4.58 -8.95 -3.52
N TYR A 99 -4.42 -10.10 -2.88
CA TYR A 99 -5.30 -10.65 -1.85
C TYR A 99 -4.60 -10.63 -0.50
N GLY A 100 -5.39 -10.49 0.56
CA GLY A 100 -4.86 -10.48 1.91
C GLY A 100 -4.34 -11.85 2.33
N ILE A 101 -3.36 -11.87 3.22
CA ILE A 101 -2.74 -13.10 3.71
C ILE A 101 -3.35 -13.46 5.08
N PHE A 102 -3.73 -14.72 5.28
CA PHE A 102 -4.09 -15.25 6.60
C PHE A 102 -2.97 -16.10 7.23
N ASN A 103 -2.07 -16.64 6.40
CA ASN A 103 -0.87 -17.34 6.84
C ASN A 103 0.34 -16.98 5.95
N GLN A 104 1.33 -16.28 6.52
CA GLN A 104 2.50 -15.83 5.78
C GLN A 104 3.43 -16.96 5.33
N ASP A 105 3.60 -18.00 6.15
CA ASP A 105 4.49 -19.13 5.81
C ASP A 105 3.96 -19.91 4.62
N MET A 106 2.63 -19.91 4.43
CA MET A 106 1.98 -20.50 3.26
C MET A 106 2.01 -19.57 2.04
N ALA A 107 1.71 -18.28 2.22
CA ALA A 107 1.52 -17.36 1.10
C ALA A 107 2.82 -16.81 0.49
N LEU A 108 3.85 -16.55 1.31
CA LEU A 108 5.10 -15.93 0.82
C LEU A 108 5.87 -16.77 -0.21
N PRO A 109 5.91 -18.12 -0.15
CA PRO A 109 6.47 -18.94 -1.21
C PRO A 109 5.90 -18.64 -2.61
N HIS A 110 4.66 -18.20 -2.71
CA HIS A 110 3.96 -17.91 -3.97
C HIS A 110 4.26 -16.51 -4.56
N LEU A 111 5.17 -15.72 -3.96
CA LEU A 111 5.52 -14.37 -4.43
C LEU A 111 5.99 -14.34 -5.90
N ASN A 112 6.65 -15.43 -6.31
CA ASN A 112 7.26 -15.59 -7.63
C ASN A 112 6.47 -16.54 -8.55
N ASP A 113 5.24 -16.91 -8.18
CA ASP A 113 4.39 -17.72 -9.05
C ASP A 113 4.11 -16.96 -10.35
N PRO A 114 4.18 -17.62 -11.52
CA PRO A 114 4.14 -16.92 -12.81
C PRO A 114 2.93 -16.01 -13.00
N GLU A 115 1.73 -16.45 -12.59
CA GLU A 115 0.50 -15.67 -12.76
C GLU A 115 0.42 -14.48 -11.81
N VAL A 116 0.92 -14.63 -10.58
CA VAL A 116 1.06 -13.56 -9.58
C VAL A 116 2.02 -12.49 -10.10
N VAL A 117 3.20 -12.92 -10.56
CA VAL A 117 4.25 -12.05 -11.12
C VAL A 117 3.72 -11.33 -12.36
N ALA A 118 3.14 -12.05 -13.32
CA ALA A 118 2.66 -11.49 -14.57
C ALA A 118 1.57 -10.44 -14.36
N TYR A 119 0.63 -10.66 -13.43
CA TYR A 119 -0.38 -9.66 -13.12
C TYR A 119 0.23 -8.43 -12.43
N ARG A 120 1.10 -8.62 -11.44
CA ARG A 120 1.78 -7.52 -10.74
C ARG A 120 2.65 -6.68 -11.67
N HIS A 121 3.39 -7.30 -12.57
CA HIS A 121 4.23 -6.60 -13.56
C HIS A 121 3.38 -5.71 -14.47
N ARG A 122 2.17 -6.14 -14.85
CA ARG A 122 1.25 -5.30 -15.61
C ARG A 122 0.80 -4.05 -14.84
N TRP A 123 0.64 -4.14 -13.52
CA TRP A 123 0.37 -2.97 -12.67
C TRP A 123 1.56 -2.01 -12.59
N PHE A 124 2.77 -2.51 -12.38
CA PHE A 124 3.99 -1.68 -12.38
C PHE A 124 4.21 -1.02 -13.74
N ALA A 125 4.10 -1.77 -14.84
CA ALA A 125 4.20 -1.22 -16.19
C ALA A 125 3.13 -0.16 -16.46
N ALA A 126 1.88 -0.35 -16.00
CA ALA A 126 0.83 0.65 -16.12
C ALA A 126 1.13 1.93 -15.34
N ALA A 127 1.74 1.83 -14.15
CA ALA A 127 2.15 2.98 -13.35
C ALA A 127 3.30 3.77 -13.99
N LEU A 128 4.23 3.09 -14.64
CA LEU A 128 5.42 3.71 -15.23
C LEU A 128 5.18 4.22 -16.66
N ALA A 129 4.21 3.67 -17.39
CA ALA A 129 3.93 4.03 -18.79
C ALA A 129 3.75 5.54 -19.06
N PRO A 130 3.15 6.36 -18.18
CA PRO A 130 3.06 7.81 -18.39
C PRO A 130 4.40 8.55 -18.30
N GLY A 131 5.48 7.91 -17.81
CA GLY A 131 6.79 8.54 -17.64
C GLY A 131 6.85 9.61 -16.54
N ARG A 132 5.91 9.58 -15.59
CA ARG A 132 5.77 10.62 -14.55
C ARG A 132 6.30 10.22 -13.17
N ILE A 133 6.55 8.93 -12.93
CA ILE A 133 7.05 8.44 -11.65
C ILE A 133 8.52 8.86 -11.52
N GLU A 134 8.80 9.65 -10.49
CA GLU A 134 10.14 10.14 -10.14
C GLU A 134 10.87 9.16 -9.24
N ALA A 135 10.14 8.50 -8.34
CA ALA A 135 10.69 7.51 -7.43
C ALA A 135 9.71 6.38 -7.12
N VAL A 136 10.28 5.22 -6.74
CA VAL A 136 9.57 4.08 -6.18
C VAL A 136 10.05 3.83 -4.76
N VAL A 137 9.13 3.66 -3.82
CA VAL A 137 9.43 3.22 -2.45
C VAL A 137 8.74 1.90 -2.14
N THR A 138 9.51 0.91 -1.67
CA THR A 138 9.00 -0.41 -1.28
C THR A 138 9.07 -0.57 0.23
N PHE A 139 7.98 -1.03 0.86
CA PHE A 139 7.93 -1.28 2.29
C PHE A 139 7.93 -2.77 2.62
N GLY A 140 9.03 -3.25 3.23
CA GLY A 140 9.20 -4.66 3.60
C GLY A 140 9.83 -5.54 2.52
N THR A 141 10.16 -6.78 2.90
CA THR A 141 10.89 -7.72 2.03
C THR A 141 10.10 -8.16 0.80
N PRO A 142 8.81 -8.54 0.89
CA PRO A 142 8.07 -8.99 -0.30
C PRO A 142 7.86 -7.88 -1.32
N ALA A 143 7.58 -6.64 -0.88
CA ALA A 143 7.50 -5.47 -1.76
C ALA A 143 8.82 -5.21 -2.49
N PHE A 144 9.95 -5.31 -1.78
CA PHE A 144 11.27 -5.16 -2.36
C PHE A 144 11.58 -6.24 -3.40
N GLN A 145 11.29 -7.50 -3.08
CA GLN A 145 11.50 -8.62 -4.00
C GLN A 145 10.59 -8.50 -5.23
N ALA A 146 9.31 -8.13 -5.05
CA ALA A 146 8.38 -7.86 -6.13
C ALA A 146 8.91 -6.79 -7.11
N TRP A 147 9.44 -5.69 -6.59
CA TRP A 147 10.06 -4.65 -7.42
C TRP A 147 11.33 -5.15 -8.12
N ARG A 148 12.20 -5.87 -7.40
CA ARG A 148 13.43 -6.44 -7.98
C ARG A 148 13.13 -7.37 -9.14
N THR A 149 12.18 -8.29 -8.99
CA THR A 149 11.78 -9.22 -10.04
C THR A 149 11.27 -8.47 -11.27
N PHE A 150 10.53 -7.37 -11.07
CA PHE A 150 10.04 -6.52 -12.17
C PHE A 150 11.17 -5.84 -12.94
N VAL A 151 12.09 -5.13 -12.28
CA VAL A 151 13.16 -4.40 -12.98
C VAL A 151 14.15 -5.32 -13.69
N THR A 152 14.20 -6.61 -13.32
CA THR A 152 14.97 -7.63 -14.02
C THR A 152 14.18 -8.39 -15.10
N SER A 153 12.88 -8.12 -15.25
CA SER A 153 12.04 -8.78 -16.26
C SER A 153 12.13 -8.06 -17.62
N PRO A 154 11.70 -8.71 -18.71
CA PRO A 154 11.59 -8.05 -20.01
C PRO A 154 10.71 -6.78 -19.97
N GLU A 155 9.61 -6.78 -19.23
CA GLU A 155 8.68 -5.65 -19.12
C GLU A 155 9.24 -4.48 -18.31
N GLY A 156 10.08 -4.75 -17.31
CA GLY A 156 10.78 -3.73 -16.53
C GLY A 156 12.14 -3.34 -17.10
N SER A 157 12.59 -4.01 -18.17
CA SER A 157 13.87 -3.70 -18.81
C SER A 157 13.88 -2.24 -19.28
N GLY A 158 14.95 -1.51 -18.93
CA GLY A 158 15.08 -0.08 -19.24
C GLY A 158 14.38 0.87 -18.27
N VAL A 159 13.67 0.38 -17.24
CA VAL A 159 13.16 1.25 -16.17
C VAL A 159 14.32 1.87 -15.40
N SER A 160 14.45 3.20 -15.48
CA SER A 160 15.47 4.00 -14.80
C SER A 160 14.84 4.98 -13.81
N VAL A 161 14.02 4.44 -12.90
CA VAL A 161 13.41 5.22 -11.82
C VAL A 161 14.18 4.98 -10.53
N PHE A 162 14.40 6.03 -9.75
CA PHE A 162 15.05 5.91 -8.45
C PHE A 162 14.21 5.02 -7.52
N HIS A 163 14.85 4.02 -6.92
CA HIS A 163 14.17 3.09 -6.00
C HIS A 163 14.80 3.13 -4.62
N GLN A 164 13.96 3.20 -3.59
CA GLN A 164 14.37 3.12 -2.20
C GLN A 164 13.57 2.05 -1.44
N ARG A 165 14.27 1.27 -0.61
CA ARG A 165 13.64 0.32 0.31
C ARG A 165 13.49 0.95 1.69
N ALA A 166 12.35 0.70 2.33
CA ALA A 166 12.09 0.98 3.73
C ALA A 166 11.60 -0.28 4.45
N LEU A 167 11.75 -0.32 5.78
CA LEU A 167 11.15 -1.35 6.62
C LEU A 167 9.62 -1.31 6.53
N HIS A 168 8.98 -2.47 6.68
CA HIS A 168 7.51 -2.57 6.66
C HIS A 168 6.91 -1.66 7.75
N PRO A 169 5.77 -0.97 7.52
CA PRO A 169 5.29 0.08 8.42
C PRO A 169 4.88 -0.42 9.80
N THR A 170 4.71 -1.73 9.98
CA THR A 170 4.37 -2.40 11.24
C THR A 170 5.42 -3.44 11.64
N ALA A 171 6.68 -3.23 11.23
CA ALA A 171 7.80 -4.07 11.62
C ALA A 171 8.12 -3.95 13.12
N ASP A 172 7.80 -2.81 13.73
CA ASP A 172 7.89 -2.57 15.17
C ASP A 172 6.76 -3.29 15.91
N LYS A 173 7.01 -4.53 16.34
CA LYS A 173 6.06 -5.28 17.15
C LYS A 173 6.51 -5.27 18.62
N PRO A 174 5.58 -5.15 19.60
CA PRO A 174 5.93 -5.36 21.00
C PRO A 174 6.64 -6.70 21.21
N GLY A 175 7.84 -6.69 21.80
CA GLY A 175 8.69 -7.88 21.97
C GLY A 175 9.32 -8.43 20.69
N GLY A 176 9.16 -7.74 19.56
CA GLY A 176 9.81 -8.09 18.30
C GLY A 176 11.27 -7.58 18.21
N PRO A 177 12.01 -8.00 17.17
CA PRO A 177 13.43 -7.67 17.01
C PRO A 177 13.69 -6.25 16.50
N ILE A 178 12.66 -5.52 16.09
CA ILE A 178 12.73 -4.16 15.57
C ILE A 178 11.95 -3.29 16.55
N SER A 179 12.63 -2.33 17.18
CA SER A 179 11.96 -1.31 17.99
C SER A 179 11.34 -0.23 17.09
N ARG A 180 10.48 0.59 17.65
CA ARG A 180 9.91 1.73 16.92
C ARG A 180 10.98 2.73 16.48
N ARG A 181 11.98 2.96 17.33
CA ARG A 181 13.11 3.81 16.98
C ARG A 181 13.89 3.26 15.80
N ASP A 182 14.15 1.95 15.77
CA ASP A 182 14.86 1.31 14.64
C ASP A 182 14.08 1.46 13.32
N LEU A 183 12.75 1.35 13.38
CA LEU A 183 11.87 1.60 12.24
C LEU A 183 12.00 3.04 11.73
N LEU A 184 11.93 4.03 12.63
CA LEU A 184 11.96 5.44 12.28
C LEU A 184 13.34 5.92 11.83
N ASP A 185 14.42 5.42 12.44
CA ASP A 185 15.79 5.66 12.00
C ASP A 185 16.01 5.11 10.58
N ASN A 186 15.48 3.91 10.28
CA ASN A 186 15.49 3.38 8.92
C ASN A 186 14.68 4.25 7.94
N TRP A 187 13.52 4.74 8.36
CA TRP A 187 12.67 5.60 7.53
C TRP A 187 13.30 6.97 7.27
N ASN A 188 14.04 7.53 8.23
CA ASN A 188 14.80 8.77 8.03
C ASN A 188 15.83 8.63 6.91
N VAL A 189 16.59 7.52 6.88
CA VAL A 189 17.51 7.24 5.77
C VAL A 189 16.78 7.12 4.44
N ALA A 190 15.60 6.50 4.41
CA ALA A 190 14.81 6.40 3.19
C ALA A 190 14.26 7.77 2.74
N LEU A 191 13.82 8.60 3.67
CA LEU A 191 13.31 9.95 3.42
C LEU A 191 14.40 10.85 2.83
N GLU A 192 15.59 10.89 3.42
CA GLU A 192 16.72 11.68 2.93
C GLU A 192 17.04 11.33 1.47
N ARG A 193 17.20 10.03 1.19
CA ARG A 193 17.51 9.52 -0.15
C ARG A 193 16.43 9.82 -1.19
N LEU A 194 15.16 9.79 -0.77
CA LEU A 194 14.04 10.10 -1.65
C LEU A 194 13.93 11.61 -1.88
N HIS A 195 14.04 12.42 -0.83
CA HIS A 195 13.89 13.87 -0.91
C HIS A 195 14.86 14.50 -1.91
N ASP A 196 16.12 14.04 -1.94
CA ASP A 196 17.14 14.50 -2.89
C ASP A 196 16.83 14.18 -4.36
N ARG A 197 15.89 13.27 -4.62
CA ARG A 197 15.56 12.74 -5.95
C ARG A 197 14.23 13.24 -6.49
N LEU A 198 13.36 13.75 -5.62
CA LEU A 198 12.02 14.18 -5.95
C LEU A 198 12.05 15.65 -6.37
N GLY A 199 11.75 15.89 -7.65
CA GLY A 199 11.82 17.22 -8.25
C GLY A 199 10.50 17.97 -8.18
N THR A 200 9.36 17.26 -8.14
CA THR A 200 8.04 17.91 -8.20
C THR A 200 7.04 17.35 -7.18
N PRO A 201 7.25 17.57 -5.87
CA PRO A 201 6.24 17.26 -4.86
C PRO A 201 4.96 18.09 -5.07
N ASP A 202 3.85 17.67 -4.46
CA ASP A 202 2.61 18.45 -4.50
C ASP A 202 2.75 19.75 -3.67
N VAL A 203 3.50 19.66 -2.56
CA VAL A 203 3.85 20.79 -1.69
C VAL A 203 5.36 20.76 -1.47
N ALA A 204 6.06 21.81 -1.89
CA ALA A 204 7.47 21.98 -1.58
C ALA A 204 7.64 22.31 -0.09
N GLN A 205 8.43 21.52 0.62
CA GLN A 205 8.68 21.71 2.05
C GLN A 205 10.06 21.16 2.43
N PRO A 206 10.67 21.69 3.51
CA PRO A 206 11.90 21.11 4.04
C PRO A 206 11.64 19.70 4.56
N LEU A 207 12.62 18.81 4.40
CA LEU A 207 12.56 17.50 5.03
C LEU A 207 12.70 17.64 6.56
N VAL A 208 11.71 17.14 7.29
CA VAL A 208 11.75 17.03 8.76
C VAL A 208 11.80 15.55 9.14
N PRO A 209 12.95 15.05 9.66
CA PRO A 209 13.09 13.67 10.10
C PRO A 209 12.09 13.30 11.21
N TYR A 210 11.80 12.02 11.34
CA TYR A 210 11.12 11.43 12.49
C TYR A 210 11.98 11.51 13.76
N GLY A 211 11.31 11.60 14.90
CA GLY A 211 11.93 11.42 16.22
C GLY A 211 12.03 9.94 16.63
N ALA A 212 12.07 9.69 17.95
CA ALA A 212 12.13 8.33 18.51
C ALA A 212 10.77 7.59 18.50
N ASP A 213 9.67 8.31 18.30
CA ASP A 213 8.31 7.81 18.17
C ASP A 213 7.55 8.66 17.14
N PHE A 214 6.40 8.18 16.66
CA PHE A 214 5.52 8.94 15.79
C PHE A 214 4.89 10.09 16.57
N ALA A 215 5.06 11.32 16.09
CA ALA A 215 4.28 12.46 16.55
C ALA A 215 2.84 12.38 16.01
N PRO A 216 1.85 13.01 16.67
CA PRO A 216 0.46 12.95 16.22
C PRO A 216 0.24 13.38 14.76
N GLY A 217 0.96 14.42 14.30
CA GLY A 217 0.89 14.91 12.91
C GLY A 217 1.53 13.97 11.88
N GLU A 218 2.24 12.93 12.31
CA GLU A 218 2.89 11.94 11.43
C GLU A 218 2.02 10.69 11.23
N LEU A 219 0.83 10.68 11.83
CA LEU A 219 -0.20 9.65 11.67
C LEU A 219 -1.50 10.27 11.13
N PRO A 220 -1.46 10.96 9.98
CA PRO A 220 -2.64 11.61 9.43
C PRO A 220 -3.75 10.58 9.14
N GLU A 221 -4.98 11.08 9.06
CA GLU A 221 -6.10 10.32 8.52
C GLU A 221 -5.85 9.98 7.06
N ILE A 222 -6.45 8.91 6.55
CA ILE A 222 -6.41 8.65 5.12
C ILE A 222 -7.23 9.75 4.40
N PRO A 223 -6.72 10.37 3.33
CA PRO A 223 -7.46 11.39 2.61
C PRO A 223 -8.75 10.83 2.00
N SER A 224 -9.87 11.55 2.14
CA SER A 224 -11.16 11.15 1.54
C SER A 224 -11.09 10.91 0.04
N ARG A 225 -10.29 11.73 -0.69
CA ARG A 225 -9.98 11.59 -2.13
C ARG A 225 -9.37 10.25 -2.55
N ASP A 226 -8.92 9.44 -1.60
CA ASP A 226 -8.34 8.12 -1.88
C ASP A 226 -9.33 6.98 -1.65
N LEU A 227 -10.53 7.28 -1.14
CA LEU A 227 -11.56 6.31 -0.79
C LEU A 227 -12.78 6.43 -1.71
N PRO A 228 -13.53 5.35 -1.94
CA PRO A 228 -14.76 5.40 -2.73
C PRO A 228 -15.80 6.38 -2.18
N ALA A 229 -16.71 6.82 -3.05
CA ALA A 229 -17.88 7.60 -2.66
C ALA A 229 -18.70 6.88 -1.59
N GLY A 230 -19.15 7.62 -0.56
CA GLY A 230 -20.04 7.11 0.48
C GLY A 230 -19.35 6.46 1.68
N ILE A 231 -18.01 6.36 1.69
CA ILE A 231 -17.28 5.90 2.87
C ILE A 231 -17.37 6.96 3.98
N PRO A 232 -17.82 6.61 5.20
CA PRO A 232 -17.92 7.56 6.31
C PRO A 232 -16.54 7.94 6.85
N ALA A 233 -16.43 9.17 7.38
CA ALA A 233 -15.15 9.72 7.83
C ALA A 233 -14.46 8.88 8.94
N TRP A 234 -15.22 8.19 9.79
CA TRP A 234 -14.64 7.35 10.84
C TRP A 234 -13.84 6.16 10.28
N MET A 235 -14.17 5.65 9.09
CA MET A 235 -13.42 4.56 8.46
C MET A 235 -12.01 4.97 8.02
N ARG A 236 -11.73 6.28 7.93
CA ARG A 236 -10.44 6.84 7.50
C ARG A 236 -9.64 7.51 8.62
N SER A 237 -10.24 7.74 9.78
CA SER A 237 -9.65 8.52 10.88
C SER A 237 -9.13 7.70 12.06
N THR A 238 -9.66 6.50 12.28
CA THR A 238 -9.25 5.63 13.37
C THR A 238 -8.72 4.29 12.88
N ASP A 239 -7.89 3.68 13.71
CA ASP A 239 -7.36 2.33 13.49
C ASP A 239 -8.32 1.30 14.13
N PHE A 240 -8.19 0.04 13.72
CA PHE A 240 -8.77 -1.12 14.41
C PHE A 240 -10.31 -1.17 14.54
N TRP A 241 -11.06 -0.37 13.79
CA TRP A 241 -12.53 -0.53 13.68
C TRP A 241 -12.94 -1.82 12.96
N ALA A 242 -12.04 -2.41 12.18
CA ALA A 242 -12.20 -3.75 11.59
C ALA A 242 -11.21 -4.72 12.25
N THR A 243 -11.73 -5.79 12.86
CA THR A 243 -10.94 -6.81 13.57
C THR A 243 -11.32 -8.21 13.11
N LEU A 244 -10.36 -9.15 13.15
CA LEU A 244 -10.67 -10.55 12.86
C LEU A 244 -11.62 -11.09 13.94
N GLY A 245 -12.67 -11.77 13.53
CA GLY A 245 -13.63 -12.39 14.43
C GLY A 245 -12.99 -13.46 15.32
N ASN A 246 -13.67 -13.78 16.41
CA ASN A 246 -13.29 -14.88 17.31
C ASN A 246 -14.49 -15.83 17.52
N PRO A 247 -14.48 -17.06 16.97
CA PRO A 247 -13.42 -17.66 16.16
C PRO A 247 -13.33 -17.01 14.76
N PRO A 248 -12.15 -17.06 14.10
CA PRO A 248 -11.91 -16.30 12.86
C PRO A 248 -12.59 -16.88 11.61
N GLY A 249 -13.21 -18.06 11.68
CA GLY A 249 -13.84 -18.73 10.54
C GLY A 249 -12.82 -19.32 9.54
N ASN A 250 -13.33 -19.92 8.45
CA ASN A 250 -12.50 -20.46 7.37
C ASN A 250 -11.64 -19.36 6.73
N GLU A 251 -10.36 -19.63 6.45
CA GLU A 251 -9.41 -18.65 5.88
C GLU A 251 -9.37 -17.31 6.64
N ARG A 252 -9.76 -17.36 7.93
CA ARG A 252 -9.98 -16.20 8.79
C ARG A 252 -10.96 -15.18 8.18
N ALA A 253 -12.03 -15.65 7.54
CA ALA A 253 -12.99 -14.85 6.77
C ALA A 253 -14.07 -14.14 7.61
N ASN A 254 -14.07 -14.26 8.94
CA ASN A 254 -14.96 -13.46 9.78
C ASN A 254 -14.25 -12.15 10.18
N ILE A 255 -14.85 -11.01 9.86
CA ILE A 255 -14.39 -9.67 10.31
C ILE A 255 -15.52 -9.00 11.08
N THR A 256 -15.21 -8.47 12.26
CA THR A 256 -16.12 -7.65 13.07
C THR A 256 -15.84 -6.17 12.79
N VAL A 257 -16.90 -5.39 12.59
CA VAL A 257 -16.83 -3.94 12.44
C VAL A 257 -17.44 -3.28 13.66
N GLU A 258 -16.67 -2.40 14.30
CA GLU A 258 -17.10 -1.58 15.42
C GLU A 258 -17.04 -0.11 15.00
N VAL A 259 -18.20 0.54 14.95
CA VAL A 259 -18.27 1.98 14.68
C VAL A 259 -17.79 2.71 15.93
N PRO A 260 -16.75 3.56 15.84
CA PRO A 260 -16.28 4.33 16.99
C PRO A 260 -17.40 5.17 17.61
N ALA A 261 -17.41 5.27 18.94
CA ALA A 261 -18.30 6.20 19.62
C ALA A 261 -18.04 7.65 19.12
N PRO A 262 -19.08 8.48 19.01
CA PRO A 262 -18.96 9.88 18.57
C PRO A 262 -18.15 10.74 19.56
#